data_AF-A0A953GZ10-F1
#
_entry.id   AF-A0A953GZ10-F1
#
_cell.length_a   1.000
_cell.length_b   1.000
_cell.length_c   1.000
_cell.angle_alpha   90.00
_cell.angle_beta   90.00
_cell.angle_gamma   90.00
#
_symmetry.space_group_name_H-M   'P 1'
#
loop_
_entity.id
_entity.type
_entity.pdbx_description
1 polymer ?
#
loop_
_entity_poly.entity_id
_entity_poly.type
_entity_poly.pdbx_seq_one_letter_code
_entity_poly.pdbx_strand_id
1 'polypeptide(L)'
;MRLAKLVAGRLTDGLPQSPLKASTPLRYRWHDPVDGGEGVIEGPVTVENVPTNIPRLIRLYRKDTGYLVRQTWSTTGAHYSFNNIAIGPEYFVVGHDPLRVYNADIQDMLTAS
;
A
#
# COMPACT_ATOMS: atom_id res chain seq x y z
N MET A 1 5.80 16.38 -16.54
CA MET A 1 7.26 16.48 -16.76
C MET A 1 7.89 15.13 -16.40
N ARG A 2 9.01 14.76 -17.03
CA ARG A 2 9.48 13.39 -17.37
C ARG A 2 9.63 12.32 -16.26
N LEU A 3 9.45 11.05 -16.66
CA LEU A 3 9.65 9.79 -15.93
C LEU A 3 11.14 9.48 -15.64
N ALA A 4 11.41 8.84 -14.49
CA ALA A 4 12.64 8.10 -14.22
C ALA A 4 12.35 6.58 -14.19
N LYS A 5 13.21 5.81 -14.86
CA LYS A 5 13.21 4.34 -14.93
C LYS A 5 14.37 3.85 -14.07
N LEU A 6 14.15 2.86 -13.20
CA LEU A 6 15.21 2.21 -12.42
C LEU A 6 15.27 0.70 -12.72
N VAL A 7 16.49 0.21 -12.92
CA VAL A 7 16.85 -1.18 -13.25
C VAL A 7 17.37 -1.86 -11.98
N ALA A 8 16.94 -3.09 -11.72
CA ALA A 8 17.38 -3.88 -10.56
C ALA A 8 18.68 -4.67 -10.86
N GLY A 9 19.71 -4.45 -10.04
CA GLY A 9 20.94 -5.23 -10.02
C GLY A 9 20.84 -6.46 -9.12
N ARG A 10 21.47 -7.56 -9.56
CA ARG A 10 21.49 -8.88 -8.91
C ARG A 10 22.75 -9.01 -8.05
N LEU A 11 22.65 -9.54 -6.84
CA LEU A 11 23.79 -10.05 -6.07
C LEU A 11 23.51 -11.50 -5.67
N THR A 12 24.36 -12.41 -6.13
CA THR A 12 24.54 -13.77 -5.61
C THR A 12 25.76 -13.76 -4.70
N ASP A 13 25.74 -14.49 -3.59
CA ASP A 13 26.80 -15.43 -3.18
C ASP A 13 26.41 -16.18 -1.89
N GLY A 14 26.78 -17.47 -1.84
CA GLY A 14 26.23 -18.48 -0.95
C GLY A 14 26.94 -18.68 0.39
N LEU A 15 26.27 -19.43 1.28
CA LEU A 15 26.82 -20.03 2.51
C LEU A 15 26.30 -21.49 2.66
N PRO A 16 27.04 -22.36 3.37
CA PRO A 16 26.91 -23.83 3.28
C PRO A 16 25.67 -24.37 4.01
N GLN A 17 25.06 -25.43 3.47
CA GLN A 17 23.89 -26.09 4.03
C GLN A 17 24.26 -27.03 5.20
N SER A 18 23.60 -26.85 6.35
CA SER A 18 23.55 -27.84 7.43
C SER A 18 22.30 -28.72 7.27
N PRO A 19 22.36 -30.06 7.51
CA PRO A 19 21.26 -30.97 7.23
C PRO A 19 20.31 -31.04 8.42
N LEU A 20 19.60 -29.97 8.67
CA LEU A 20 18.29 -30.07 9.32
C LEU A 20 17.29 -29.83 8.21
N LYS A 21 16.61 -30.88 7.75
CA LYS A 21 15.37 -30.73 6.97
C LYS A 21 14.37 -30.03 7.88
N ALA A 22 14.48 -28.72 7.99
CA ALA A 22 13.37 -27.88 8.38
C ALA A 22 12.30 -28.16 7.33
N SER A 23 11.24 -28.87 7.73
CA SER A 23 9.97 -28.79 7.01
C SER A 23 9.75 -27.31 6.79
N THR A 24 9.76 -26.88 5.53
CA THR A 24 9.46 -25.51 5.15
C THR A 24 8.25 -25.12 5.98
N PRO A 25 8.32 -24.10 6.87
CA PRO A 25 7.11 -23.65 7.52
C PRO A 25 6.20 -23.33 6.35
N LEU A 26 5.07 -24.02 6.25
CA LEU A 26 4.05 -23.66 5.31
C LEU A 26 3.80 -22.20 5.63
N ARG A 27 4.34 -21.30 4.81
CA ARG A 27 3.95 -19.91 4.81
C ARG A 27 2.52 -20.02 4.33
N TYR A 28 1.59 -20.20 5.27
CA TYR A 28 0.21 -19.81 5.09
C TYR A 28 0.26 -18.30 4.89
N ARG A 29 0.71 -17.88 3.69
CA ARG A 29 0.41 -16.59 3.11
C ARG A 29 -1.09 -16.70 2.96
N TRP A 30 -1.81 -16.22 3.98
CA TRP A 30 -3.24 -16.01 3.92
C TRP A 30 -3.46 -15.14 2.69
N HIS A 31 -3.75 -15.78 1.57
CA HIS A 31 -4.05 -15.10 0.34
C HIS A 31 -5.46 -14.62 0.54
N ASP A 32 -5.63 -13.31 0.74
CA ASP A 32 -6.93 -12.69 0.64
C ASP A 32 -7.47 -13.01 -0.77
N PRO A 33 -8.44 -13.92 -0.92
CA PRO A 33 -8.83 -14.41 -2.22
C PRO A 33 -9.74 -13.42 -2.95
N VAL A 34 -10.20 -12.37 -2.25
CA VAL A 34 -11.16 -11.40 -2.77
C VAL A 34 -10.44 -10.14 -3.22
N ASP A 35 -9.62 -9.55 -2.34
CA ASP A 35 -8.95 -8.27 -2.60
C ASP A 35 -7.41 -8.36 -2.58
N GLY A 36 -6.87 -9.57 -2.38
CA GLY A 36 -5.44 -9.83 -2.41
C GLY A 36 -4.88 -9.98 -3.83
N GLY A 37 -3.74 -9.37 -4.07
CA GLY A 37 -3.01 -9.49 -5.34
C GLY A 37 -1.53 -9.16 -5.22
N GLU A 38 -0.91 -8.84 -6.35
CA GLU A 38 0.51 -8.43 -6.43
C GLU A 38 0.68 -6.92 -6.57
N GLY A 39 -0.42 -6.17 -6.69
CA GLY A 39 -0.39 -4.74 -6.91
C GLY A 39 -0.07 -3.93 -5.65
N VAL A 40 0.44 -2.73 -5.87
CA VAL A 40 0.70 -1.73 -4.83
C VAL A 40 -0.10 -0.47 -5.12
N ILE A 41 -0.64 0.16 -4.07
CA ILE A 41 -1.25 1.49 -4.13
C ILE A 41 -0.58 2.37 -3.09
N GLU A 42 0.05 3.45 -3.52
CA GLU A 42 0.76 4.36 -2.65
C GLU A 42 0.65 5.80 -3.13
N GLY A 43 0.85 6.75 -2.23
CA GLY A 43 0.75 8.17 -2.59
C GLY A 43 1.08 9.13 -1.46
N PRO A 44 1.29 10.41 -1.81
CA PRO A 44 1.51 11.47 -0.85
C PRO A 44 0.21 11.82 -0.10
N VAL A 45 0.37 12.36 1.10
CA VAL A 45 -0.70 12.93 1.92
C VAL A 45 -0.45 14.43 2.04
N THR A 46 -1.34 15.23 1.49
CA THR A 46 -1.24 16.68 1.55
C THR A 46 -2.48 17.29 2.20
N VAL A 47 -2.35 18.49 2.74
CA VAL A 47 -3.45 19.34 3.17
C VAL A 47 -3.27 20.65 2.43
N GLU A 48 -4.26 21.05 1.65
CA GLU A 48 -4.16 22.23 0.78
C GLU A 48 -2.90 22.20 -0.12
N ASN A 49 -2.55 21.01 -0.64
CA ASN A 49 -1.34 20.74 -1.43
C ASN A 49 0.00 20.85 -0.69
N VAL A 50 -0.01 20.97 0.64
CA VAL A 50 1.20 20.98 1.47
C VAL A 50 1.38 19.62 2.14
N PRO A 51 2.55 18.95 2.00
CA PRO A 51 2.84 17.72 2.72
C PRO A 51 2.74 17.90 4.24
N THR A 52 2.12 16.95 4.91
CA THR A 52 1.94 16.99 6.37
C THR A 52 2.87 16.00 7.06
N ASN A 53 3.59 16.46 8.09
CA ASN A 53 4.42 15.58 8.93
C ASN A 53 3.60 14.82 9.98
N ILE A 54 2.30 15.11 10.09
CA ILE A 54 1.38 14.44 11.01
C ILE A 54 0.78 13.21 10.32
N PRO A 55 1.00 11.99 10.86
CA PRO A 55 0.38 10.77 10.36
C PRO A 55 -1.15 10.84 10.29
N ARG A 56 -1.74 10.36 9.20
CA ARG A 56 -3.19 10.30 8.97
C ARG A 56 -3.63 8.87 8.74
N LEU A 57 -4.84 8.56 9.19
CA LEU A 57 -5.45 7.27 8.92
C LEU A 57 -6.02 7.26 7.51
N ILE A 58 -5.48 6.41 6.65
CA ILE A 58 -5.89 6.26 5.25
C ILE A 58 -6.66 4.96 5.10
N ARG A 59 -7.84 5.03 4.49
CA ARG A 59 -8.71 3.88 4.20
C ARG A 59 -8.85 3.71 2.71
N LEU A 60 -8.60 2.50 2.23
CA LEU A 60 -8.74 2.11 0.82
C LEU A 60 -10.08 1.43 0.62
N TYR A 61 -10.85 1.91 -0.36
CA TYR A 61 -12.16 1.37 -0.71
C TYR A 61 -12.19 0.93 -2.16
N ARG A 62 -12.97 -0.10 -2.45
CA ARG A 62 -13.35 -0.44 -3.81
C ARG A 62 -14.39 0.55 -4.32
N LYS A 63 -14.19 1.06 -5.54
CA LYS A 63 -15.07 2.07 -6.14
C LYS A 63 -16.43 1.51 -6.55
N ASP A 64 -16.49 0.26 -7.01
CA ASP A 64 -17.71 -0.39 -7.50
C ASP A 64 -18.73 -0.68 -6.38
N THR A 65 -18.24 -1.03 -5.19
CA THR A 65 -19.04 -1.52 -4.07
C THR A 65 -19.02 -0.61 -2.85
N GLY A 66 -18.03 0.29 -2.74
CA GLY A 66 -17.79 1.10 -1.54
C GLY A 66 -17.24 0.29 -0.36
N TYR A 67 -16.85 -0.98 -0.56
CA TYR A 67 -16.33 -1.84 0.49
C TYR A 67 -14.92 -1.43 0.94
N LEU A 68 -14.64 -1.49 2.24
CA LEU A 68 -13.34 -1.20 2.84
C LEU A 68 -12.37 -2.36 2.65
N VAL A 69 -11.32 -2.16 1.85
CA VAL A 69 -10.34 -3.20 1.48
C VAL A 69 -9.20 -3.30 2.50
N ARG A 70 -8.61 -2.15 2.84
CA ARG A 70 -7.46 -2.02 3.76
C ARG A 70 -7.49 -0.67 4.46
N GLN A 71 -6.73 -0.59 5.56
CA GLN A 71 -6.47 0.64 6.28
C GLN A 71 -5.00 0.69 6.67
N THR A 72 -4.39 1.88 6.59
CA THR A 72 -3.01 2.12 7.01
C THR A 72 -2.86 3.51 7.60
N TRP A 73 -1.78 3.74 8.34
CA TRP A 73 -1.37 5.09 8.72
C TRP A 73 -0.35 5.60 7.71
N SER A 74 -0.44 6.88 7.35
CA SER A 74 0.64 7.52 6.62
C SER A 74 1.87 7.67 7.51
N THR A 75 3.03 7.68 6.88
CA THR A 75 4.31 7.95 7.56
C THR A 75 4.44 9.43 7.93
N THR A 76 5.41 9.76 8.76
CA THR A 76 5.81 11.16 9.04
C THR A 76 6.40 11.86 7.82
N GLY A 77 6.76 11.13 6.76
CA GLY A 77 7.16 11.67 5.47
C GLY A 77 5.99 11.97 4.54
N ALA A 78 4.77 12.07 5.08
CA ALA A 78 3.57 12.40 4.32
C ALA A 78 3.25 11.39 3.19
N HIS A 79 3.47 10.10 3.41
CA HIS A 79 3.24 9.06 2.39
C HIS A 79 2.53 7.84 2.96
N TYR A 80 1.62 7.23 2.19
CA TYR A 80 0.95 5.97 2.54
C TYR A 80 1.27 4.90 1.50
N SER A 81 1.15 3.62 1.88
CA SER A 81 1.30 2.48 0.96
C SER A 81 0.43 1.31 1.41
N PHE A 82 -0.22 0.67 0.44
CA PHE A 82 -0.97 -0.57 0.56
C PHE A 82 -0.34 -1.61 -0.34
N ASN A 83 0.09 -2.73 0.25
CA ASN A 83 0.68 -3.86 -0.47
C ASN A 83 -0.34 -4.99 -0.61
N ASN A 84 -0.07 -5.87 -1.57
CA ASN A 84 -0.85 -7.08 -1.86
C ASN A 84 -2.30 -6.76 -2.26
N ILE A 85 -2.50 -5.81 -3.18
CA ILE A 85 -3.81 -5.39 -3.67
C ILE A 85 -4.13 -6.06 -5.02
N ALA A 86 -5.38 -6.49 -5.19
CA ALA A 86 -5.86 -7.04 -6.47
C ALA A 86 -5.74 -6.01 -7.60
N ILE A 87 -5.13 -6.40 -8.72
CA ILE A 87 -5.00 -5.60 -9.94
C ILE A 87 -6.29 -5.74 -10.77
N GLY A 88 -6.74 -4.65 -11.39
CA GLY A 88 -7.92 -4.64 -12.27
C GLY A 88 -9.08 -3.80 -11.73
N PRO A 89 -9.52 -3.96 -10.47
CA PRO A 89 -10.52 -3.09 -9.88
C PRO A 89 -10.06 -1.64 -9.75
N GLU A 90 -11.01 -0.72 -9.70
CA GLU A 90 -10.78 0.68 -9.36
C GLU A 90 -11.00 0.92 -7.87
N TYR A 91 -10.19 1.79 -7.29
CA TYR A 91 -10.22 2.12 -5.88
C TYR A 91 -10.29 3.64 -5.63
N PHE A 92 -10.59 4.02 -4.40
CA PHE A 92 -10.40 5.38 -3.90
C PHE A 92 -9.92 5.32 -2.45
N VAL A 93 -9.27 6.39 -1.99
CA VAL A 93 -8.83 6.49 -0.59
C VAL A 93 -9.51 7.65 0.13
N VAL A 94 -9.71 7.46 1.43
CA VAL A 94 -10.17 8.51 2.33
C VAL A 94 -9.12 8.70 3.42
N GLY A 95 -8.63 9.94 3.56
CA GLY A 95 -7.74 10.36 4.63
C GLY A 95 -8.53 11.02 5.76
N HIS A 96 -8.31 10.55 6.99
CA HIS A 96 -8.90 11.16 8.18
C HIS A 96 -7.89 12.05 8.90
N ASP A 97 -8.33 13.28 9.20
CA ASP A 97 -7.54 14.23 9.98
C ASP A 97 -7.63 13.91 11.49
N PRO A 98 -6.52 13.54 12.15
CA PRO A 98 -6.54 13.34 13.59
C PRO A 98 -6.79 14.65 14.37
N LEU A 99 -6.47 15.81 13.79
CA LEU A 99 -6.67 17.12 14.43
C LEU A 99 -8.10 17.66 14.24
N ARG A 100 -8.95 16.96 13.48
CA ARG A 100 -10.33 17.38 13.14
C ARG A 100 -10.42 18.77 12.52
N VAL A 101 -9.35 19.27 11.91
CA VAL A 101 -9.36 20.52 11.15
C VAL A 101 -10.18 20.36 9.86
N TYR A 102 -10.13 19.17 9.27
CA TYR A 102 -11.01 18.73 8.17
C TYR A 102 -11.66 17.39 8.53
N ASN A 103 -12.94 17.19 8.18
CA ASN A 103 -13.67 15.96 8.53
C ASN A 103 -13.20 14.74 7.70
N ALA A 104 -12.94 14.92 6.39
CA ALA A 104 -12.38 13.89 5.49
C ALA A 104 -11.82 14.54 4.22
N ASP A 105 -10.71 13.99 3.70
CA ASP A 105 -10.19 14.28 2.36
C ASP A 105 -10.29 13.00 1.50
N ILE A 106 -10.68 13.15 0.22
CA ILE A 106 -10.97 12.01 -0.67
C ILE A 106 -10.17 12.16 -1.96
N GLN A 107 -9.39 11.12 -2.28
CA GLN A 107 -8.74 10.98 -3.57
C GLN A 107 -9.38 9.80 -4.32
N ASP A 108 -9.78 10.02 -5.57
CA ASP A 108 -10.53 9.05 -6.37
C ASP A 108 -9.74 8.46 -7.55
N MET A 109 -10.34 7.44 -8.19
CA MET A 109 -9.85 6.78 -9.42
C MET A 109 -8.41 6.27 -9.33
N LEU A 110 -8.12 5.50 -8.29
CA LEU A 110 -6.83 4.82 -8.10
C LEU A 110 -6.83 3.45 -8.78
N THR A 111 -5.70 3.10 -9.36
CA THR A 111 -5.42 1.79 -9.94
C THR A 111 -4.14 1.22 -9.33
N ALA A 112 -4.13 -0.08 -9.04
CA ALA A 112 -2.93 -0.77 -8.57
C ALA A 112 -1.99 -1.07 -9.75
N SER A 113 -0.69 -0.91 -9.54
CA SER A 113 0.38 -1.23 -10.50
C SER A 113 1.35 -2.28 -9.98
#